data_AF-A0A972IDW8-F1
#
_entry.id   AF-A0A972IDW8-F1
#
_cell.length_a   1.000
_cell.length_b   1.000
_cell.length_c   1.000
_cell.angle_alpha   90.00
_cell.angle_beta   90.00
_cell.angle_gamma   90.00
#
_symmetry.space_group_name_H-M   'P 1'
#
loop_
_entity.id
_entity.type
_entity.pdbx_description
1 polymer ?
#
loop_
_entity_poly.entity_id
_entity_poly.type
_entity_poly.pdbx_seq_one_letter_code
_entity_poly.pdbx_strand_id
1 'polypeptide(L)' 'MVGGHGSSEFYLVEDFLDAIEFDKTPAIDVVRGLEMTVPGIIAHEAAMEGNVWKDVPVYR' A
#
# COMPACT_ATOMS: atom_id res chain seq x y z
N MET A 1 7.87 5.38 -26.81
CA MET A 1 8.41 5.92 -25.55
C MET A 1 7.56 5.31 -24.46
N VAL A 2 8.17 4.56 -23.54
CA VAL A 2 7.45 4.04 -22.38
C VAL A 2 7.20 5.24 -21.44
N GLY A 3 6.08 5.28 -20.72
CA GLY A 3 5.81 6.29 -19.69
C GLY A 3 6.90 6.31 -18.60
N GLY A 4 6.74 7.18 -17.60
CA GLY A 4 7.63 7.17 -16.44
C GLY A 4 7.65 5.79 -15.78
N HIS A 5 8.76 5.36 -15.18
CA HIS A 5 8.83 4.09 -14.43
C HIS A 5 8.17 2.87 -15.14
N GLY A 6 8.30 2.75 -16.46
CA GLY A 6 7.75 1.62 -17.20
C GLY A 6 6.27 1.72 -17.60
N SER A 7 5.64 2.90 -17.51
CA SER A 7 4.18 3.12 -17.67
C SER A 7 3.34 2.50 -16.56
N SER A 8 3.93 2.26 -15.38
CA SER A 8 3.20 1.69 -14.23
C SER A 8 2.06 2.60 -13.78
N GLU A 9 2.22 3.91 -13.89
CA GLU A 9 1.20 4.92 -13.61
C GLU A 9 -0.07 4.75 -14.46
N PHE A 10 0.05 4.31 -15.70
CA PHE A 10 -1.10 4.09 -16.57
C PHE A 10 -1.98 2.98 -15.99
N TYR A 11 -1.38 1.84 -15.63
CA TYR A 11 -2.10 0.71 -15.06
C TYR A 11 -2.69 1.03 -13.67
N LEU A 12 -1.99 1.83 -12.85
CA LEU A 12 -2.52 2.28 -11.57
C LEU A 12 -3.78 3.14 -11.72
N VAL A 13 -3.81 4.03 -12.71
CA VAL A 13 -4.98 4.87 -12.99
C VAL A 13 -6.10 4.05 -13.61
N GLU A 14 -5.78 3.13 -14.53
CA GLU A 14 -6.74 2.21 -15.13
C GLU A 14 -7.44 1.36 -14.06
N ASP A 15 -6.69 0.71 -13.16
CA ASP A 15 -7.25 -0.11 -12.07
C ASP A 15 -8.14 0.72 -11.12
N PHE A 16 -7.77 1.97 -10.84
CA PHE A 16 -8.57 2.87 -10.00
C PHE A 16 -9.91 3.23 -10.65
N LEU A 17 -9.90 3.56 -11.94
CA LEU A 17 -11.11 3.87 -12.70
C LEU A 17 -12.01 2.63 -12.80
N ASP A 18 -11.42 1.46 -13.07
CA ASP A 18 -12.12 0.19 -13.14
C ASP A 18 -12.82 -0.18 -11.83
N ALA A 19 -12.17 0.07 -10.69
CA ALA A 19 -12.77 -0.15 -9.37
C ALA A 19 -14.02 0.70 -9.16
N ILE A 20 -14.04 1.95 -9.65
CA ILE A 20 -15.17 2.86 -9.54
C ILE A 20 -16.27 2.51 -10.55
N GLU A 21 -15.91 2.40 -11.84
CA GLU A 21 -16.88 2.23 -12.92
C GLU A 21 -17.61 0.89 -12.84
N PHE A 22 -16.89 -0.17 -12.46
CA PHE A 22 -17.42 -1.53 -12.43
C PHE A 22 -17.69 -2.07 -11.02
N ASP A 23 -17.63 -1.22 -9.99
CA ASP A 23 -17.81 -1.59 -8.59
C ASP A 23 -16.94 -2.80 -8.18
N LYS A 24 -15.70 -2.84 -8.70
CA LYS A 24 -14.74 -3.91 -8.41
C LYS A 24 -13.97 -3.58 -7.14
N THR A 25 -13.69 -4.59 -6.32
CA THR A 25 -12.72 -4.44 -5.24
C THR A 25 -11.33 -4.20 -5.83
N PRO A 26 -10.64 -3.09 -5.49
CA PRO A 26 -9.30 -2.81 -6.00
C PRO A 26 -8.29 -3.84 -5.49
N ALA A 27 -7.25 -4.12 -6.28
CA ALA A 27 -6.20 -5.09 -5.91
C ALA A 27 -5.44 -4.68 -4.63
N ILE A 28 -5.28 -3.37 -4.43
CA ILE A 28 -4.79 -2.78 -3.18
C ILE A 28 -5.96 -2.02 -2.55
N ASP A 29 -6.75 -2.71 -1.74
CA ASP A 29 -7.81 -2.11 -0.93
C ASP A 29 -7.24 -1.48 0.36
N VAL A 30 -8.13 -1.02 1.23
CA VAL A 30 -7.73 -0.40 2.51
C VAL A 30 -6.93 -1.36 3.39
N VAL A 31 -7.31 -2.65 3.43
CA VAL A 31 -6.63 -3.65 4.26
C VAL A 31 -5.21 -3.87 3.72
N ARG A 32 -5.05 -4.09 2.41
CA ARG A 32 -3.74 -4.24 1.77
C ARG A 32 -2.89 -2.99 1.91
N GLY A 33 -3.49 -1.80 1.78
CA GLY A 33 -2.80 -0.52 2.00
C GLY A 33 -2.25 -0.39 3.42
N LEU A 34 -3.01 -0.81 4.44
CA LEU A 34 -2.56 -0.81 5.83
C LEU A 34 -1.44 -1.84 6.05
N GLU A 35 -1.55 -3.04 5.51
CA GLU A 35 -0.51 -4.08 5.57
C GLU A 35 0.83 -3.62 4.95
N MET A 36 0.80 -2.75 3.93
CA MET A 36 2.00 -2.20 3.31
C MET A 36 2.58 -1.00 4.08
N THR A 37 1.72 -0.18 4.68
CA THR A 37 2.11 1.12 5.25
C THR A 37 2.50 1.03 6.73
N VAL A 38 1.68 0.35 7.53
CA VAL A 38 1.81 0.32 9.00
C VAL A 38 3.12 -0.33 9.49
N PRO A 39 3.65 -1.40 8.86
CA PRO A 39 4.94 -1.93 9.28
C PRO A 39 6.08 -0.90 9.21
N GLY A 40 6.06 -0.01 8.21
CA GLY A 40 7.04 1.07 8.07
C GLY A 40 6.96 2.10 9.21
N ILE A 41 5.74 2.44 9.63
CA ILE A 41 5.50 3.34 10.77
C ILE A 41 6.01 2.69 12.07
N ILE A 42 5.66 1.43 12.31
CA ILE A 42 6.08 0.70 13.51
C ILE A 42 7.60 0.52 13.54
N ALA A 43 8.23 0.24 12.39
CA ALA A 43 9.69 0.15 12.29
C ALA A 43 10.36 1.49 12.63
N HIS A 44 9.77 2.61 12.20
CA HIS A 44 10.26 3.94 12.55
C HIS A 44 10.17 4.18 14.07
N GLU A 45 9.04 3.87 14.70
CA GLU A 45 8.88 3.98 16.16
C GLU A 45 9.86 3.08 16.92
N ALA A 46 10.01 1.82 16.48
CA ALA A 46 10.96 0.87 17.05
C ALA A 46 12.40 1.41 17.02
N ALA A 47 12.81 2.05 15.92
CA ALA A 47 14.12 2.68 15.79
C ALA A 47 14.28 3.87 16.76
N MET A 48 13.25 4.72 16.87
CA MET A 48 13.23 5.86 17.80
C MET A 48 13.31 5.43 19.28
N GLU A 49 12.82 4.24 19.61
CA GLU A 49 12.86 3.64 20.94
C GLU A 49 14.15 2.81 21.21
N GLY A 50 15.15 2.90 20.34
CA GLY A 50 16.43 2.20 20.51
C GLY A 50 16.50 0.84 19.85
N ASN A 51 15.81 0.66 18.73
CA ASN A 51 15.74 -0.58 17.93
C ASN A 51 15.08 -1.76 18.70
N VAL A 52 13.98 -1.46 19.40
CA VAL A 52 13.21 -2.47 20.14
C VAL A 52 12.31 -3.31 19.22
N TRP A 53 11.90 -4.48 19.69
CA TRP A 53 10.86 -5.25 19.01
C TRP A 53 9.49 -4.63 19.25
N LYS A 54 8.68 -4.46 18.19
CA LYS A 54 7.28 -4.04 18.26
C LYS A 54 6.45 -4.92 17.35
N ASP A 55 5.28 -5.34 17.84
CA ASP A 55 4.37 -6.18 17.07
C ASP A 55 3.66 -5.38 15.99
N VAL A 56 3.57 -5.97 14.79
CA VAL A 56 2.82 -5.42 13.66
C VAL A 56 1.39 -5.97 13.69
N PRO A 57 0.35 -5.12 13.66
CA PRO A 57 -1.03 -5.56 13.65
C PRO A 57 -1.38 -6.27 12.34
N VAL A 58 -2.26 -7.27 12.45
CA VAL A 58 -2.86 -7.97 11.30
C VAL A 58 -4.27 -7.44 11.08
N TYR A 59 -4.54 -6.98 9.87
CA TYR A 59 -5.84 -6.48 9.44
C TYR A 59 -6.63 -7.61 8.75
N ARG A 60 -7.96 -7.60 8.86
CA ARG A 60 -8.87 -8.59 8.25
C ARG A 60 -10.17 -7.92 7.82
#